data_AF-A0A7G1KDH8-F1
#
_entry.id   AF-A0A7G1KDH8-F1
#
_cell.length_a   1.000
_cell.length_b   1.000
_cell.length_c   1.000
_cell.angle_alpha   90.00
_cell.angle_beta   90.00
_cell.angle_gamma   90.00
#
_symmetry.space_group_name_H-M   'P 1'
#
loop_
_entity.id
_entity.type
_entity.pdbx_description
1 polymer ?
#
loop_
_entity_poly.entity_id
_entity_poly.type
_entity_poly.pdbx_seq_one_letter_code
_entity_poly.pdbx_strand_id
1 'polypeptide(L)'
;MGLRLPAPVRNGAEWLRRFAATTPGAIVVIAVAAVVLCLLSGLVCANELSAKTARRDAALQRSEPLADAAQRLYVALSAADASAATAFLTGGIESPQLRGQYQQALADAADALASATAGGGDARTREVVARISADLPVYTGLVESARANNRQGFPVGSAYLREASGLMQSSLLPSAARLTEQRHAALRADQRAITGPPWAALVLLVLTLAGAAAASRILVRRTNRLFNPGVVAGTGATALALLWIVLATVVSNEAIDTGGGGPTSRGENLAQARILAQQARTDETLELITRGDTKETEEDFKTKTAQLDAELASVAGADSPLRQQFSQWTAGHERQLEHYNSANYPAAVEQAIGSGPDSSAQRFAELDTSLRDGLERTRAQLRDQIAGAGDAWIGGAAGTLVLLVLAAGAAVTGLWPRLQEFL
;
A
#
# COMPACT_ATOMS: atom_id res chain seq x y z
N MET A 1 -14.65 -35.70 30.03
CA MET A 1 -14.75 -36.92 29.19
C MET A 1 -13.41 -37.09 28.48
N GLY A 2 -12.54 -37.95 29.00
CA GLY A 2 -11.14 -38.02 28.57
C GLY A 2 -10.98 -38.72 27.22
N LEU A 3 -10.39 -38.04 26.24
CA LEU A 3 -9.99 -38.59 24.95
C LEU A 3 -9.01 -39.75 25.16
N ARG A 4 -9.53 -40.99 25.15
CA ARG A 4 -8.73 -42.21 25.15
C ARG A 4 -8.23 -42.45 23.74
N LEU A 5 -6.94 -42.21 23.51
CA LEU A 5 -6.26 -42.57 22.27
C LEU A 5 -6.37 -44.08 21.98
N PRO A 6 -6.48 -44.51 20.71
CA PRO A 6 -6.70 -45.92 20.34
C PRO A 6 -5.56 -46.86 20.80
N ALA A 7 -5.92 -48.10 21.15
CA ALA A 7 -5.04 -49.14 21.71
C ALA A 7 -3.68 -49.37 21.00
N PRO A 8 -3.56 -49.35 19.66
CA PRO A 8 -2.25 -49.50 18.99
C PRO A 8 -1.29 -48.34 19.27
N VAL A 9 -1.80 -47.12 19.41
CA VAL A 9 -0.99 -45.93 19.75
C VAL A 9 -0.50 -46.01 21.20
N ARG A 10 -1.31 -46.58 22.10
CA ARG A 10 -0.94 -46.78 23.51
C ARG A 10 0.16 -47.83 23.67
N ASN A 11 0.07 -48.95 22.95
CA ASN A 11 1.10 -49.99 22.96
C ASN A 11 2.43 -49.51 22.35
N GLY A 12 2.38 -48.71 21.28
CA GLY A 12 3.57 -48.09 20.69
C GLY A 12 4.25 -47.09 21.64
N ALA A 13 3.48 -46.24 22.32
CA ALA A 13 4.00 -45.27 23.29
C ALA A 13 4.62 -45.95 24.53
N GLU A 14 4.03 -47.04 25.02
CA GLU A 14 4.56 -47.81 26.16
C GLU A 14 5.85 -48.57 25.80
N TRP A 15 5.92 -49.14 24.59
CA TRP A 15 7.14 -49.77 24.08
C TRP A 15 8.27 -48.75 23.88
N LEU A 16 7.98 -47.58 23.30
CA LEU A 16 8.94 -46.48 23.16
C LEU A 16 9.47 -46.00 24.51
N ARG A 17 8.62 -45.90 25.55
CA ARG A 17 9.07 -45.54 26.91
C ARG A 17 10.01 -46.58 27.51
N ARG A 18 9.72 -47.88 27.34
CA ARG A 18 10.58 -48.97 27.83
C ARG A 18 11.90 -49.03 27.07
N PHE A 19 11.88 -48.82 25.76
CA PHE A 19 13.07 -48.76 24.93
C PHE A 19 13.93 -47.53 25.28
N ALA A 20 13.32 -46.36 25.46
CA ALA A 20 13.98 -45.13 25.89
C ALA A 20 14.56 -45.19 27.32
N ALA A 21 14.09 -46.12 28.16
CA ALA A 21 14.68 -46.35 29.47
C ALA A 21 16.07 -47.00 29.37
N THR A 22 16.36 -47.74 28.28
CA THR A 22 17.69 -48.33 28.04
C THR A 22 18.69 -47.29 27.53
N THR A 23 19.98 -47.46 27.83
CA THR A 23 21.05 -46.55 27.39
C THR A 23 21.14 -46.42 25.87
N PRO A 24 21.06 -47.51 25.07
CA PRO A 24 21.07 -47.43 23.61
C PRO A 24 19.78 -46.82 23.04
N GLY A 25 18.62 -47.22 23.57
CA GLY A 25 17.33 -46.72 23.08
C GLY A 25 17.11 -45.24 23.33
N ALA A 26 17.63 -44.70 24.43
CA ALA A 26 17.63 -43.25 24.68
C ALA A 26 18.42 -42.47 23.61
N ILE A 27 19.57 -42.98 23.16
CA ILE A 27 20.41 -42.33 22.13
C ILE A 27 19.69 -42.33 20.77
N VAL A 28 19.06 -43.44 20.40
CA VAL A 28 18.25 -43.54 19.16
C VAL A 28 17.09 -42.54 19.19
N VAL A 29 16.34 -42.48 20.29
CA VAL A 29 15.21 -41.55 20.42
C VAL A 29 15.67 -40.09 20.31
N ILE A 30 16.80 -39.73 20.93
CA ILE A 30 17.37 -38.38 20.82
C ILE A 30 17.81 -38.08 19.38
N ALA A 31 18.46 -39.04 18.71
CA ALA A 31 18.90 -38.88 17.32
C ALA A 31 17.71 -38.65 16.38
N VAL A 32 16.68 -39.49 16.48
CA VAL A 32 15.46 -39.38 15.67
C VAL A 32 14.74 -38.07 15.97
N ALA A 33 14.57 -37.70 17.25
CA ALA A 33 13.93 -36.46 17.63
C ALA A 33 14.69 -35.22 17.09
N ALA A 34 16.02 -35.22 17.15
CA ALA A 34 16.85 -34.15 16.63
C ALA A 34 16.72 -34.02 15.11
N VAL A 35 16.76 -35.13 14.37
CA VAL A 35 16.57 -35.15 12.91
C VAL A 35 15.20 -34.62 12.54
N VAL A 36 14.13 -35.10 13.20
CA VAL A 36 12.76 -34.65 12.95
C VAL A 36 12.62 -33.15 13.24
N LEU A 37 13.16 -32.66 14.36
CA LEU A 37 13.11 -31.22 14.69
C LEU A 37 13.86 -30.36 13.67
N CYS A 38 15.04 -30.80 13.22
CA CYS A 38 15.81 -30.07 12.20
C CYS A 38 15.06 -30.03 10.87
N LEU A 39 14.53 -31.17 10.40
CA LEU A 39 13.80 -31.23 9.12
C LEU A 39 12.49 -30.45 9.16
N LEU A 40 11.73 -30.55 10.26
CA LEU A 40 10.50 -29.76 10.44
C LEU A 40 10.81 -28.26 10.49
N SER A 41 11.84 -27.85 11.22
CA SER A 41 12.27 -26.46 11.26
C SER A 41 12.71 -25.98 9.87
N GLY A 42 13.44 -26.82 9.12
CA GLY A 42 13.89 -26.52 7.76
C GLY A 42 12.74 -26.28 6.81
N LEU A 43 11.74 -27.17 6.85
CA LEU A 43 10.54 -27.04 6.03
C LEU A 43 9.72 -25.79 6.39
N VAL A 44 9.52 -25.51 7.68
CA VAL A 44 8.74 -24.34 8.11
C VAL A 44 9.47 -23.04 7.78
N CYS A 45 10.77 -22.95 8.04
CA CYS A 45 11.60 -21.80 7.64
C CYS A 45 11.52 -21.58 6.13
N ALA A 46 11.74 -22.64 5.33
CA ALA A 46 11.69 -22.54 3.88
C ALA A 46 10.32 -22.05 3.37
N ASN A 47 9.23 -22.54 3.95
CA ASN A 47 7.87 -22.14 3.57
C ASN A 47 7.56 -20.70 3.97
N GLU A 48 7.84 -20.27 5.21
CA GLU A 48 7.57 -18.89 5.64
C GLU A 48 8.41 -17.87 4.85
N LEU A 49 9.69 -18.16 4.62
CA LEU A 49 10.56 -17.26 3.86
C LEU A 49 10.16 -17.21 2.38
N SER A 50 9.78 -18.35 1.77
CA SER A 50 9.26 -18.36 0.41
C SER A 50 7.94 -17.58 0.30
N ALA A 51 7.07 -17.69 1.31
CA ALA A 51 5.83 -16.94 1.36
C ALA A 51 6.09 -15.42 1.44
N LYS A 52 7.14 -14.98 2.15
CA LYS A 52 7.53 -13.57 2.19
C LYS A 52 8.01 -13.05 0.83
N THR A 53 8.83 -13.80 0.11
CA THR A 53 9.24 -13.42 -1.26
C THR A 53 8.04 -13.35 -2.20
N ALA A 54 7.16 -14.37 -2.16
CA ALA A 54 5.93 -14.36 -2.96
C ALA A 54 5.00 -13.18 -2.61
N ARG A 55 4.94 -12.77 -1.34
CA ARG A 55 4.19 -11.58 -0.91
C ARG A 55 4.80 -10.29 -1.43
N ARG A 56 6.13 -10.16 -1.45
CA ARG A 56 6.82 -9.03 -2.10
C ARG A 56 6.46 -8.94 -3.58
N ASP A 57 6.51 -10.06 -4.31
CA ASP A 57 6.17 -10.08 -5.74
C ASP A 57 4.70 -9.70 -5.95
N ALA A 58 3.79 -10.25 -5.15
CA ALA A 58 2.37 -9.88 -5.18
C ALA A 58 2.15 -8.39 -4.88
N ALA A 59 2.88 -7.83 -3.91
CA ALA A 59 2.80 -6.42 -3.58
C ALA A 59 3.24 -5.53 -4.75
N LEU A 60 4.36 -5.85 -5.41
CA LEU A 60 4.92 -5.05 -6.52
C LEU A 60 4.16 -5.20 -7.85
N GLN A 61 3.62 -6.39 -8.12
CA GLN A 61 2.98 -6.72 -9.39
C GLN A 61 1.46 -6.56 -9.36
N ARG A 62 0.85 -6.54 -8.18
CA ARG A 62 -0.61 -6.50 -8.03
C ARG A 62 -1.10 -5.43 -7.05
N SER A 63 -0.70 -5.51 -5.78
CA SER A 63 -1.31 -4.65 -4.75
C SER A 63 -0.96 -3.17 -4.93
N GLU A 64 0.30 -2.85 -5.21
CA GLU A 64 0.74 -1.47 -5.46
C GLU A 64 0.15 -0.88 -6.75
N PRO A 65 0.19 -1.57 -7.92
CA PRO A 65 -0.42 -1.03 -9.13
C PRO A 65 -1.93 -0.82 -9.01
N LEU A 66 -2.65 -1.69 -8.28
CA LEU A 66 -4.08 -1.53 -8.05
C LEU A 66 -4.40 -0.36 -7.11
N ALA A 67 -3.56 -0.12 -6.10
CA ALA A 67 -3.69 1.03 -5.21
C ALA A 67 -3.42 2.35 -5.95
N ASP A 68 -2.37 2.39 -6.76
CA ASP A 68 -2.07 3.53 -7.62
C ASP A 68 -3.20 3.80 -8.63
N ALA A 69 -3.72 2.76 -9.30
CA ALA A 69 -4.82 2.92 -10.25
C ALA A 69 -6.09 3.47 -9.60
N ALA A 70 -6.46 2.98 -8.40
CA ALA A 70 -7.61 3.51 -7.67
C ALA A 70 -7.44 5.00 -7.32
N GLN A 71 -6.23 5.39 -6.91
CA GLN A 71 -5.90 6.77 -6.60
C GLN A 71 -5.90 7.67 -7.86
N ARG A 72 -5.28 7.20 -8.96
CA ARG A 72 -5.29 7.89 -10.26
C ARG A 72 -6.70 8.10 -10.77
N LEU A 73 -7.61 7.13 -10.57
CA LEU A 73 -9.01 7.27 -10.94
C LEU A 73 -9.67 8.44 -10.18
N TYR A 74 -9.48 8.51 -8.87
CA TYR A 74 -10.03 9.61 -8.07
C TYR A 74 -9.50 10.96 -8.57
N VAL A 75 -8.18 11.11 -8.68
CA VAL A 75 -7.57 12.35 -9.15
C VAL A 75 -8.01 12.71 -10.58
N ALA A 76 -8.12 11.75 -11.49
CA ALA A 76 -8.56 12.01 -12.86
C ALA A 76 -10.02 12.46 -12.94
N LEU A 77 -10.91 11.89 -12.10
CA LEU A 77 -12.31 12.31 -12.01
C LEU A 77 -12.43 13.74 -11.47
N SER A 78 -11.70 14.08 -10.39
CA SER A 78 -11.66 15.43 -9.84
C SER A 78 -11.10 16.44 -10.85
N ALA A 79 -10.02 16.08 -11.56
CA ALA A 79 -9.44 16.92 -12.61
C ALA A 79 -10.41 17.12 -13.80
N ALA A 80 -11.20 16.10 -14.16
CA ALA A 80 -12.21 16.22 -15.22
C ALA A 80 -13.30 17.22 -14.85
N ASP A 81 -13.75 17.27 -13.60
CA ASP A 81 -14.77 18.21 -13.12
C ASP A 81 -14.24 19.66 -13.12
N ALA A 82 -13.05 19.86 -12.57
CA ALA A 82 -12.38 21.17 -12.59
C ALA A 82 -12.15 21.68 -14.02
N SER A 83 -11.75 20.80 -14.94
CA SER A 83 -11.54 21.15 -16.35
C SER A 83 -12.85 21.48 -17.05
N ALA A 84 -13.92 20.73 -16.78
CA ALA A 84 -15.24 20.97 -17.35
C ALA A 84 -15.81 22.33 -16.91
N ALA A 85 -15.68 22.65 -15.61
CA ALA A 85 -16.07 23.95 -15.09
C ALA A 85 -15.25 25.08 -15.72
N THR A 86 -13.94 24.92 -15.84
CA THR A 86 -13.04 25.94 -16.44
C THR A 86 -13.40 26.21 -17.90
N ALA A 87 -13.61 25.15 -18.68
CA ALA A 87 -14.02 25.25 -20.07
C ALA A 87 -15.39 25.93 -20.22
N PHE A 88 -16.34 25.63 -19.32
CA PHE A 88 -17.65 26.27 -19.33
C PHE A 88 -17.56 27.78 -19.02
N LEU A 89 -16.75 28.17 -18.02
CA LEU A 89 -16.63 29.56 -17.60
C LEU A 89 -16.05 30.48 -18.69
N THR A 90 -15.21 29.95 -19.58
CA THR A 90 -14.66 30.72 -20.72
C THR A 90 -15.77 31.32 -21.60
N GLY A 91 -16.93 30.66 -21.66
CA GLY A 91 -18.08 31.07 -22.46
C GLY A 91 -17.90 30.79 -23.95
N GLY A 92 -19.01 30.52 -24.64
CA GLY A 92 -18.98 30.29 -26.09
C GLY A 92 -18.18 29.05 -26.50
N ILE A 93 -17.25 29.19 -27.45
CA ILE A 93 -16.40 28.10 -27.93
C ILE A 93 -15.08 28.09 -27.13
N GLU A 94 -14.93 27.09 -26.26
CA GLU A 94 -13.70 26.83 -25.52
C GLU A 94 -12.47 26.62 -26.42
N SER A 95 -11.27 26.89 -25.88
CA SER A 95 -10.02 26.65 -26.60
C SER A 95 -9.75 25.14 -26.81
N PRO A 96 -9.06 24.74 -27.89
CA PRO A 96 -8.67 23.35 -28.10
C PRO A 96 -7.87 22.76 -26.94
N GLN A 97 -7.09 23.60 -26.24
CA GLN A 97 -6.29 23.21 -25.09
C GLN A 97 -7.16 22.81 -23.89
N LEU A 98 -8.15 23.64 -23.52
CA LEU A 98 -9.07 23.32 -22.42
C LEU A 98 -9.90 22.07 -22.72
N ARG A 99 -10.33 21.91 -23.98
CA ARG A 99 -11.02 20.69 -24.41
C ARG A 99 -10.11 19.46 -24.28
N GLY A 100 -8.86 19.57 -24.71
CA GLY A 100 -7.87 18.50 -24.59
C GLY A 100 -7.65 18.06 -23.15
N GLN A 101 -7.58 19.00 -22.21
CA GLN A 101 -7.42 18.71 -20.78
C GLN A 101 -8.60 17.89 -20.22
N TYR A 102 -9.83 18.30 -20.48
CA TYR A 102 -11.02 17.54 -20.08
C TYR A 102 -11.05 16.12 -20.68
N GLN A 103 -10.75 16.00 -21.98
CA GLN A 103 -10.73 14.71 -22.66
C GLN A 103 -9.62 13.79 -22.14
N GLN A 104 -8.45 14.36 -21.82
CA GLN A 104 -7.34 13.62 -21.22
C GLN A 104 -7.71 13.13 -19.82
N ALA A 105 -8.32 13.97 -18.99
CA ALA A 105 -8.76 13.57 -17.65
C ALA A 105 -9.80 12.42 -17.70
N LEU A 106 -10.74 12.46 -18.66
CA LEU A 106 -11.66 11.33 -18.88
C LEU A 106 -10.95 10.06 -19.36
N ALA A 107 -9.98 10.19 -20.26
CA ALA A 107 -9.18 9.05 -20.74
C ALA A 107 -8.36 8.44 -19.60
N ASP A 108 -7.72 9.27 -18.78
CA ASP A 108 -6.97 8.85 -17.60
C ASP A 108 -7.87 8.17 -16.57
N ALA A 109 -9.10 8.68 -16.36
CA ALA A 109 -10.09 8.04 -15.48
C ALA A 109 -10.52 6.67 -16.03
N ALA A 110 -10.78 6.56 -17.34
CA ALA A 110 -11.15 5.28 -17.96
C ALA A 110 -10.01 4.25 -17.89
N ASP A 111 -8.76 4.66 -18.17
CA ASP A 111 -7.55 3.84 -18.03
C ASP A 111 -7.37 3.35 -16.58
N ALA A 112 -7.48 4.26 -15.62
CA ALA A 112 -7.35 3.96 -14.21
C ALA A 112 -8.47 3.01 -13.71
N LEU A 113 -9.71 3.19 -14.17
CA LEU A 113 -10.82 2.29 -13.87
C LEU A 113 -10.59 0.89 -14.47
N ALA A 114 -10.15 0.79 -15.71
CA ALA A 114 -9.80 -0.49 -16.33
C ALA A 114 -8.67 -1.20 -15.57
N SER A 115 -7.64 -0.45 -15.18
CA SER A 115 -6.52 -0.98 -14.39
C SER A 115 -6.95 -1.44 -13.00
N ALA A 116 -7.80 -0.67 -12.31
CA ALA A 116 -8.29 -0.98 -10.98
C ALA A 116 -9.24 -2.20 -10.95
N THR A 117 -9.81 -2.58 -12.09
CA THR A 117 -10.73 -3.72 -12.25
C THR A 117 -10.05 -5.00 -12.72
N ALA A 118 -8.90 -4.91 -13.39
CA ALA A 118 -8.13 -6.05 -13.87
C ALA A 118 -7.73 -7.06 -12.77
N GLY A 119 -7.69 -6.61 -11.51
CA GLY A 119 -7.22 -7.40 -10.38
C GLY A 119 -8.19 -8.39 -9.74
N GLY A 120 -9.45 -8.50 -10.20
CA GLY A 120 -10.47 -9.36 -9.57
C GLY A 120 -10.77 -8.94 -8.12
N GLY A 121 -11.83 -8.16 -7.94
CA GLY A 121 -12.23 -7.65 -6.62
C GLY A 121 -13.22 -8.55 -5.89
N ASP A 122 -13.32 -8.37 -4.57
CA ASP A 122 -14.44 -8.90 -3.78
C ASP A 122 -15.78 -8.31 -4.28
N ALA A 123 -16.91 -8.79 -3.73
CA ALA A 123 -18.23 -8.30 -4.13
C ALA A 123 -18.36 -6.78 -3.97
N ARG A 124 -17.76 -6.22 -2.92
CA ARG A 124 -17.80 -4.78 -2.58
C ARG A 124 -17.04 -3.93 -3.60
N THR A 125 -15.84 -4.36 -4.00
CA THR A 125 -15.06 -3.70 -5.06
C THR A 125 -15.84 -3.69 -6.37
N ARG A 126 -16.48 -4.82 -6.73
CA ARG A 126 -17.27 -4.92 -7.97
C ARG A 126 -18.47 -3.98 -7.97
N GLU A 127 -19.13 -3.80 -6.82
CA GLU A 127 -20.24 -2.84 -6.67
C GLU A 127 -19.78 -1.40 -6.89
N VAL A 128 -18.67 -1.00 -6.25
CA VAL A 128 -18.09 0.34 -6.39
C VAL A 128 -17.71 0.63 -7.85
N VAL A 129 -17.04 -0.31 -8.50
CA VAL A 129 -16.68 -0.23 -9.92
C VAL A 129 -17.92 -0.10 -10.79
N ALA A 130 -18.93 -0.96 -10.58
CA ALA A 130 -20.15 -0.94 -11.38
C ALA A 130 -20.88 0.40 -11.26
N ARG A 131 -20.88 1.03 -10.09
CA ARG A 131 -21.42 2.38 -9.90
C ARG A 131 -20.64 3.43 -10.69
N ILE A 132 -19.31 3.44 -10.59
CA ILE A 132 -18.49 4.39 -11.36
C ILE A 132 -18.69 4.19 -12.87
N SER A 133 -18.72 2.95 -13.35
CA SER A 133 -18.97 2.62 -14.76
C SER A 133 -20.36 3.04 -15.25
N ALA A 134 -21.36 3.08 -14.37
CA ALA A 134 -22.72 3.52 -14.71
C ALA A 134 -22.86 5.05 -14.67
N ASP A 135 -22.24 5.73 -13.70
CA ASP A 135 -22.40 7.17 -13.47
C ASP A 135 -21.51 8.01 -14.40
N LEU A 136 -20.33 7.50 -14.79
CA LEU A 136 -19.39 8.25 -15.63
C LEU A 136 -19.97 8.63 -17.02
N PRO A 137 -20.68 7.76 -17.75
CA PRO A 137 -21.37 8.15 -18.97
C PRO A 137 -22.48 9.20 -18.75
N VAL A 138 -23.19 9.16 -17.61
CA VAL A 138 -24.22 10.15 -17.28
C VAL A 138 -23.58 11.51 -17.03
N TYR A 139 -22.50 11.55 -16.24
CA TYR A 139 -21.69 12.75 -16.03
C TYR A 139 -21.22 13.36 -17.36
N THR A 140 -20.62 12.55 -18.24
CA THR A 140 -20.12 13.07 -19.52
C THR A 140 -21.26 13.58 -20.40
N GLY A 141 -22.43 12.92 -20.43
CA GLY A 141 -23.61 13.40 -21.14
C GLY A 141 -24.14 14.75 -20.62
N LEU A 142 -24.11 14.97 -19.31
CA LEU A 142 -24.49 16.25 -18.69
C LEU A 142 -23.49 17.36 -19.05
N VAL A 143 -22.19 17.09 -18.99
CA VAL A 143 -21.15 18.07 -19.37
C VAL A 143 -21.26 18.44 -20.85
N GLU A 144 -21.48 17.47 -21.74
CA GLU A 144 -21.65 17.78 -23.17
C GLU A 144 -22.95 18.57 -23.43
N SER A 145 -24.03 18.28 -22.70
CA SER A 145 -25.27 19.07 -22.74
C SER A 145 -25.04 20.50 -22.26
N ALA A 146 -24.30 20.67 -21.16
CA ALA A 146 -23.90 21.97 -20.64
C ALA A 146 -23.11 22.75 -21.71
N ARG A 147 -22.10 22.12 -22.30
CA ARG A 147 -21.25 22.71 -23.34
C ARG A 147 -22.03 23.11 -24.59
N ALA A 148 -22.93 22.25 -25.09
CA ALA A 148 -23.74 22.54 -26.26
C ALA A 148 -24.66 23.76 -26.05
N ASN A 149 -25.20 23.92 -24.84
CA ASN A 149 -25.98 25.09 -24.46
C ASN A 149 -25.10 26.33 -24.25
N ASN A 150 -23.92 26.18 -23.64
CA ASN A 150 -22.97 27.29 -23.44
C ASN A 150 -22.51 27.90 -24.77
N ARG A 151 -22.26 27.06 -25.79
CA ARG A 151 -21.90 27.51 -27.15
C ARG A 151 -22.99 28.34 -27.82
N GLN A 152 -24.25 28.12 -27.44
CA GLN A 152 -25.40 28.88 -27.94
C GLN A 152 -25.76 30.07 -27.04
N GLY A 153 -25.06 30.25 -25.91
CA GLY A 153 -25.36 31.29 -24.93
C GLY A 153 -26.62 31.02 -24.10
N PHE A 154 -27.12 29.77 -24.08
CA PHE A 154 -28.32 29.43 -23.32
C PHE A 154 -28.01 29.26 -21.83
N PRO A 155 -28.70 30.00 -20.93
CA PRO A 155 -28.45 29.93 -19.49
C PRO A 155 -28.63 28.54 -18.88
N VAL A 156 -29.45 27.67 -19.48
CA VAL A 156 -29.69 26.29 -19.03
C VAL A 156 -28.41 25.45 -19.00
N GLY A 157 -27.36 25.84 -19.74
CA GLY A 157 -26.07 25.17 -19.70
C GLY A 157 -25.47 25.09 -18.30
N SER A 158 -25.63 26.14 -17.47
CA SER A 158 -25.08 26.16 -16.11
C SER A 158 -25.82 25.20 -15.17
N ALA A 159 -27.11 24.95 -15.42
CA ALA A 159 -27.89 23.97 -14.68
C ALA A 159 -27.40 22.54 -14.97
N TYR A 160 -27.15 22.20 -16.24
CA TYR A 160 -26.57 20.91 -16.61
C TYR A 160 -25.17 20.70 -16.02
N LEU A 161 -24.33 21.74 -16.00
CA LEU A 161 -23.00 21.64 -15.40
C LEU A 161 -23.07 21.43 -13.88
N ARG A 162 -23.95 22.14 -13.18
CA ARG A 162 -24.15 21.93 -11.73
C ARG A 162 -24.65 20.53 -11.43
N GLU A 163 -25.58 20.00 -12.23
CA GLU A 163 -26.02 18.62 -12.09
C GLU A 163 -24.86 17.63 -12.32
N ALA A 164 -24.01 17.89 -13.32
CA ALA A 164 -22.82 17.07 -13.58
C ALA A 164 -21.85 17.08 -12.38
N SER A 165 -21.47 18.27 -11.90
CA SER A 165 -20.57 18.38 -10.74
C SER A 165 -21.21 17.83 -9.47
N GLY A 166 -22.52 18.01 -9.28
CA GLY A 166 -23.27 17.36 -8.21
C GLY A 166 -23.18 15.84 -8.25
N LEU A 167 -23.34 15.21 -9.42
CA LEU A 167 -23.15 13.76 -9.61
C LEU A 167 -21.70 13.35 -9.33
N MET A 168 -20.73 14.16 -9.77
CA MET A 168 -19.32 13.93 -9.52
C MET A 168 -19.02 13.89 -8.01
N GLN A 169 -19.41 14.94 -7.29
CA GLN A 169 -19.12 15.12 -5.86
C GLN A 169 -19.92 14.17 -4.96
N SER A 170 -21.16 13.85 -5.31
CA SER A 170 -22.04 13.01 -4.47
C SER A 170 -21.92 11.50 -4.74
N SER A 171 -21.49 11.07 -5.93
CA SER A 171 -21.43 9.65 -6.30
C SER A 171 -20.05 9.19 -6.78
N LEU A 172 -19.49 9.82 -7.81
CA LEU A 172 -18.25 9.36 -8.45
C LEU A 172 -17.05 9.47 -7.52
N LEU A 173 -16.79 10.64 -6.94
CA LEU A 173 -15.65 10.88 -6.05
C LEU A 173 -15.76 10.05 -4.75
N PRO A 174 -16.90 9.96 -4.05
CA PRO A 174 -17.03 9.07 -2.89
C PRO A 174 -16.87 7.58 -3.23
N SER A 175 -17.24 7.17 -4.44
CA SER A 175 -17.03 5.79 -4.90
C SER A 175 -15.55 5.53 -5.18
N ALA A 176 -14.85 6.46 -5.83
CA ALA A 176 -13.40 6.39 -6.04
C ALA A 176 -12.62 6.43 -4.72
N ALA A 177 -13.06 7.22 -3.74
CA ALA A 177 -12.51 7.25 -2.38
C ALA A 177 -12.59 5.88 -1.69
N ARG A 178 -13.77 5.25 -1.70
CA ARG A 178 -13.97 3.90 -1.12
C ARG A 178 -13.09 2.85 -1.80
N LEU A 179 -12.92 2.92 -3.12
CA LEU A 179 -12.02 2.03 -3.84
C LEU A 179 -10.57 2.24 -3.41
N THR A 180 -10.14 3.49 -3.29
CA THR A 180 -8.78 3.88 -2.88
C THR A 180 -8.46 3.38 -1.47
N GLU A 181 -9.36 3.59 -0.50
CA GLU A 181 -9.21 3.11 0.87
C GLU A 181 -9.04 1.59 0.93
N GLN A 182 -9.86 0.84 0.18
CA GLN A 182 -9.79 -0.62 0.14
C GLN A 182 -8.47 -1.12 -0.44
N ARG A 183 -7.98 -0.50 -1.53
CA ARG A 183 -6.73 -0.91 -2.17
C ARG A 183 -5.51 -0.58 -1.33
N HIS A 184 -5.48 0.59 -0.71
CA HIS A 184 -4.41 0.96 0.22
C HIS A 184 -4.40 0.09 1.48
N ALA A 185 -5.57 -0.30 2.01
CA ALA A 185 -5.65 -1.25 3.13
C ALA A 185 -5.05 -2.62 2.76
N ALA A 186 -5.32 -3.11 1.54
CA ALA A 186 -4.73 -4.35 1.03
C ALA A 186 -3.20 -4.23 0.87
N LEU A 187 -2.71 -3.12 0.30
CA LEU A 187 -1.28 -2.84 0.17
C LEU A 187 -0.57 -2.80 1.54
N ARG A 188 -1.15 -2.12 2.53
CA ARG A 188 -0.63 -2.10 3.92
C ARG A 188 -0.62 -3.47 4.57
N ALA A 189 -1.60 -4.33 4.25
CA ALA A 189 -1.62 -5.69 4.76
C ALA A 189 -0.45 -6.51 4.19
N ASP A 190 -0.15 -6.37 2.90
CA ASP A 190 1.00 -7.03 2.28
C ASP A 190 2.33 -6.49 2.82
N GLN A 191 2.48 -5.17 2.99
CA GLN A 191 3.66 -4.57 3.62
C GLN A 191 3.91 -5.15 5.02
N ARG A 192 2.88 -5.21 5.87
CA ARG A 192 2.98 -5.80 7.22
C ARG A 192 3.32 -7.29 7.18
N ALA A 193 2.83 -8.04 6.20
CA ALA A 193 3.15 -9.45 6.05
C ALA A 193 4.62 -9.68 5.62
N ILE A 194 5.18 -8.76 4.82
CA ILE A 194 6.59 -8.78 4.41
C ILE A 194 7.50 -8.44 5.61
N THR A 195 7.19 -7.37 6.35
CA THR A 195 8.02 -6.87 7.46
C THR A 195 7.89 -7.65 8.77
N GLY A 196 6.71 -8.21 9.04
CA GLY A 196 6.44 -8.91 10.30
C GLY A 196 7.36 -10.12 10.54
N PRO A 197 7.78 -10.41 11.78
CA PRO A 197 8.70 -11.52 12.05
C PRO A 197 8.07 -12.89 11.72
N PRO A 198 8.84 -13.84 11.14
CA PRO A 198 8.38 -15.20 10.87
C PRO A 198 8.36 -16.02 12.17
N TRP A 199 7.30 -15.82 12.98
CA TRP A 199 7.22 -16.37 14.33
C TRP A 199 7.30 -17.90 14.37
N ALA A 200 6.71 -18.63 13.41
CA ALA A 200 6.75 -20.09 13.44
C ALA A 200 8.17 -20.61 13.22
N ALA A 201 8.91 -20.02 12.26
CA ALA A 201 10.32 -20.30 12.04
C ALA A 201 11.17 -19.99 13.28
N LEU A 202 11.01 -18.79 13.87
CA LEU A 202 11.77 -18.37 15.05
C LEU A 202 11.54 -19.31 16.24
N VAL A 203 10.27 -19.64 16.55
CA VAL A 203 9.92 -20.53 17.66
C VAL A 203 10.50 -21.93 17.44
N LEU A 204 10.38 -22.49 16.23
CA LEU A 204 10.91 -23.82 15.91
C LEU A 204 12.43 -23.89 15.98
N LEU A 205 13.13 -22.85 15.53
CA LEU A 205 14.60 -22.77 15.66
C LEU A 205 15.03 -22.70 17.13
N VAL A 206 14.35 -21.90 17.95
CA VAL A 206 14.61 -21.83 19.40
C VAL A 206 14.33 -23.18 20.07
N LEU A 207 13.23 -23.85 19.70
CA LEU A 207 12.93 -25.21 20.19
C LEU A 207 13.99 -26.22 19.76
N THR A 208 14.53 -26.12 18.55
CA THR A 208 15.59 -26.99 18.04
C THR A 208 16.89 -26.77 18.82
N LEU A 209 17.27 -25.52 19.10
CA LEU A 209 18.43 -25.19 19.95
C LEU A 209 18.24 -25.67 21.40
N ALA A 210 17.05 -25.49 21.97
CA ALA A 210 16.72 -25.98 23.30
C ALA A 210 16.77 -27.53 23.36
N GLY A 211 16.28 -28.19 22.32
CA GLY A 211 16.36 -29.64 22.13
C GLY A 211 17.81 -30.13 22.06
N ALA A 212 18.68 -29.43 21.32
CA ALA A 212 20.11 -29.75 21.25
C ALA A 212 20.81 -29.56 22.61
N ALA A 213 20.48 -28.51 23.36
CA ALA A 213 20.99 -28.29 24.71
C ALA A 213 20.52 -29.37 25.70
N ALA A 214 19.26 -29.78 25.63
CA ALA A 214 18.71 -30.86 26.44
C ALA A 214 19.38 -32.21 26.10
N ALA A 215 19.53 -32.51 24.81
CA ALA A 215 20.25 -33.69 24.33
C ALA A 215 21.69 -33.71 24.84
N SER A 216 22.42 -32.60 24.73
CA SER A 216 23.78 -32.45 25.27
C SER A 216 23.82 -32.71 26.78
N ARG A 217 22.91 -32.11 27.55
CA ARG A 217 22.82 -32.30 29.01
C ARG A 217 22.54 -33.76 29.40
N ILE A 218 21.66 -34.45 28.67
CA ILE A 218 21.35 -35.87 28.91
C ILE A 218 22.58 -36.74 28.58
N LEU A 219 23.25 -36.48 27.45
CA LEU A 219 24.46 -37.19 27.06
C LEU A 219 25.59 -37.02 28.10
N VAL A 220 25.82 -35.80 28.57
CA VAL A 220 26.83 -35.52 29.62
C VAL A 220 26.51 -36.30 30.90
N ARG A 221 25.25 -36.26 31.36
CA ARG A 221 24.83 -36.98 32.59
C ARG A 221 24.94 -38.50 32.47
N ARG A 222 24.74 -39.08 31.29
CA ARG A 222 24.81 -40.54 31.09
C ARG A 222 26.18 -41.07 30.65
N THR A 223 27.01 -40.25 30.01
CA THR A 223 28.27 -40.69 29.39
C THR A 223 29.52 -39.96 29.87
N ASN A 224 29.41 -38.98 30.79
CA ASN A 224 30.52 -38.19 31.37
C ASN A 224 31.46 -37.50 30.35
N ARG A 225 31.09 -37.40 29.08
CA ARG A 225 31.86 -36.71 28.03
C ARG A 225 31.18 -35.42 27.60
N LEU A 226 31.93 -34.32 27.66
CA LEU A 226 31.44 -32.94 27.50
C LEU A 226 31.18 -32.50 26.04
N PHE A 227 31.82 -33.13 25.05
CA PHE A 227 31.77 -32.65 23.65
C PHE A 227 31.38 -33.77 22.66
N ASN A 228 30.24 -33.60 21.99
CA ASN A 228 29.90 -34.34 20.77
C ASN A 228 30.04 -33.38 19.57
N PRO A 229 31.03 -33.57 18.67
CA PRO A 229 31.28 -32.65 17.57
C PRO A 229 30.09 -32.51 16.61
N GLY A 230 29.28 -33.56 16.42
CA GLY A 230 28.09 -33.50 15.56
C GLY A 230 26.96 -32.65 16.15
N VAL A 231 26.74 -32.72 17.47
CA VAL A 231 25.75 -31.86 18.16
C VAL A 231 26.19 -30.39 18.13
N VAL A 232 27.50 -30.14 18.29
CA VAL A 232 28.05 -28.77 18.19
C VAL A 232 27.88 -28.22 16.78
N ALA A 233 28.23 -28.99 15.75
CA ALA A 233 28.05 -28.58 14.35
C ALA A 233 26.58 -28.31 14.01
N GLY A 234 25.66 -29.19 14.42
CA GLY A 234 24.22 -28.99 14.21
C GLY A 234 23.64 -27.79 14.96
N THR A 235 24.10 -27.55 16.20
CA THR A 235 23.74 -26.35 16.98
C THR A 235 24.25 -25.09 16.30
N GLY A 236 25.49 -25.10 15.81
CA GLY A 236 26.08 -23.99 15.06
C GLY A 236 25.31 -23.66 13.78
N ALA A 237 24.95 -24.68 12.99
CA ALA A 237 24.14 -24.49 11.78
C ALA A 237 22.74 -23.94 12.09
N THR A 238 22.10 -24.43 13.14
CA THR A 238 20.78 -23.93 13.59
C THR A 238 20.88 -22.49 14.11
N ALA A 239 21.93 -22.17 14.87
CA ALA A 239 22.17 -20.82 15.37
C ALA A 239 22.47 -19.83 14.24
N LEU A 240 23.21 -20.26 13.22
CA LEU A 240 23.47 -19.46 12.02
C LEU A 240 22.16 -19.20 11.25
N ALA A 241 21.30 -20.20 11.09
CA ALA A 241 19.99 -20.03 10.47
C ALA A 241 19.10 -19.04 11.25
N LEU A 242 19.10 -19.12 12.59
CA LEU A 242 18.39 -18.19 13.45
C LEU A 242 18.92 -16.76 13.31
N LEU A 243 20.24 -16.60 13.38
CA LEU A 243 20.89 -15.29 13.23
C LEU A 243 20.57 -14.68 11.86
N TRP A 244 20.61 -15.49 10.80
CA TRP A 244 20.26 -15.07 9.45
C TRP A 244 18.82 -14.54 9.37
N ILE A 245 17.83 -15.28 9.90
CA ILE A 245 16.43 -14.86 9.89
C ILE A 245 16.21 -13.59 10.72
N VAL A 246 16.85 -13.48 11.89
CA VAL A 246 16.76 -12.28 12.73
C VAL A 246 17.32 -11.08 11.98
N LEU A 247 18.49 -11.21 11.35
CA LEU A 247 19.11 -10.13 10.59
C LEU A 247 18.27 -9.74 9.36
N ALA A 248 17.76 -10.73 8.61
CA ALA A 248 16.84 -10.49 7.50
C ALA A 248 15.56 -9.77 7.95
N THR A 249 15.03 -10.08 9.14
CA THR A 249 13.88 -9.40 9.72
C THR A 249 14.21 -7.93 10.04
N VAL A 250 15.38 -7.66 10.62
CA VAL A 250 15.82 -6.29 10.93
C VAL A 250 15.99 -5.48 9.65
N VAL A 251 16.73 -6.01 8.66
CA VAL A 251 16.92 -5.36 7.35
C VAL A 251 15.58 -5.13 6.64
N SER A 252 14.68 -6.11 6.68
CA SER A 252 13.34 -5.98 6.09
C SER A 252 12.48 -4.90 6.78
N ASN A 253 12.61 -4.73 8.10
CA ASN A 253 11.90 -3.68 8.83
C ASN A 253 12.49 -2.30 8.59
N GLU A 254 13.82 -2.18 8.48
CA GLU A 254 14.47 -0.91 8.17
C GLU A 254 14.22 -0.47 6.73
N ALA A 255 14.03 -1.42 5.80
CA ALA A 255 13.79 -1.14 4.39
C ALA A 255 12.38 -0.60 4.08
N ILE A 256 11.36 -0.92 4.88
CA ILE A 256 10.00 -0.38 4.71
C ILE A 256 9.63 0.46 5.93
N ASP A 257 9.45 1.76 5.70
CA ASP A 257 8.84 2.65 6.69
C ASP A 257 7.31 2.51 6.65
N THR A 258 6.76 1.71 7.56
CA THR A 258 5.31 1.52 7.74
C THR A 258 4.68 2.55 8.69
N GLY A 259 5.47 3.51 9.19
CA GLY A 259 5.01 4.54 10.12
C GLY A 259 4.10 5.59 9.48
N GLY A 260 3.54 6.47 10.31
CA GLY A 260 2.67 7.58 9.86
C GLY A 260 3.35 8.55 8.89
N GLY A 261 4.69 8.61 8.86
CA GLY A 261 5.48 9.43 7.92
C GLY A 261 6.07 8.68 6.72
N GLY A 262 5.81 7.37 6.61
CA GLY A 262 6.34 6.53 5.54
C GLY A 262 5.73 6.81 4.17
N PRO A 263 6.28 6.25 3.07
CA PRO A 263 5.86 6.58 1.71
C PRO A 263 4.39 6.29 1.43
N THR A 264 3.80 5.24 2.00
CA THR A 264 2.38 4.92 1.78
C THR A 264 1.49 6.02 2.36
N SER A 265 1.69 6.41 3.62
CA SER A 265 0.92 7.47 4.28
C SER A 265 1.16 8.83 3.61
N ARG A 266 2.41 9.15 3.26
CA ARG A 266 2.74 10.38 2.52
C ARG A 266 2.07 10.42 1.15
N GLY A 267 2.03 9.29 0.45
CA GLY A 267 1.38 9.16 -0.85
C GLY A 267 -0.12 9.40 -0.75
N GLU A 268 -0.77 8.87 0.28
CA GLU A 268 -2.19 9.14 0.55
C GLU A 268 -2.45 10.61 0.87
N ASN A 269 -1.67 11.23 1.74
CA ASN A 269 -1.84 12.64 2.09
C ASN A 269 -1.61 13.56 0.88
N LEU A 270 -0.60 13.28 0.04
CA LEU A 270 -0.38 14.00 -1.21
C LEU A 270 -1.53 13.80 -2.21
N ALA A 271 -2.11 12.61 -2.26
CA ALA A 271 -3.26 12.32 -3.12
C ALA A 271 -4.49 13.09 -2.65
N GLN A 272 -4.76 13.05 -1.34
CA GLN A 272 -5.84 13.78 -0.70
C GLN A 272 -5.68 15.29 -0.90
N ALA A 273 -4.45 15.82 -0.74
CA ALA A 273 -4.13 17.20 -1.05
C ALA A 273 -4.47 17.55 -2.51
N ARG A 274 -4.06 16.71 -3.48
CA ARG A 274 -4.36 16.94 -4.90
C ARG A 274 -5.86 16.89 -5.20
N ILE A 275 -6.58 15.98 -4.58
CA ILE A 275 -8.05 15.88 -4.69
C ILE A 275 -8.72 17.14 -4.15
N LEU A 276 -8.34 17.58 -2.94
CA LEU A 276 -8.88 18.79 -2.32
C LEU A 276 -8.60 20.04 -3.17
N ALA A 277 -7.38 20.14 -3.71
CA ALA A 277 -7.01 21.22 -4.61
C ALA A 277 -7.92 21.25 -5.86
N GLN A 278 -8.15 20.10 -6.50
CA GLN A 278 -9.01 20.02 -7.69
C GLN A 278 -10.49 20.28 -7.40
N GLN A 279 -10.99 19.82 -6.26
CA GLN A 279 -12.36 20.12 -5.83
C GLN A 279 -12.54 21.60 -5.52
N ALA A 280 -11.63 22.20 -4.75
CA ALA A 280 -11.63 23.64 -4.50
C ALA A 280 -11.49 24.45 -5.79
N ARG A 281 -10.66 24.01 -6.75
CA ARG A 281 -10.59 24.65 -8.07
C ARG A 281 -11.91 24.59 -8.85
N THR A 282 -12.66 23.51 -8.67
CA THR A 282 -14.00 23.38 -9.26
C THR A 282 -14.94 24.40 -8.63
N ASP A 283 -14.94 24.53 -7.29
CA ASP A 283 -15.77 25.50 -6.56
C ASP A 283 -15.44 26.94 -6.96
N GLU A 284 -14.15 27.31 -6.97
CA GLU A 284 -13.64 28.61 -7.42
C GLU A 284 -14.20 29.00 -8.81
N THR A 285 -14.32 28.01 -9.70
CA THR A 285 -14.79 28.24 -11.06
C THR A 285 -16.32 28.28 -11.14
N LEU A 286 -17.01 27.39 -10.41
CA LEU A 286 -18.48 27.35 -10.34
C LEU A 286 -19.06 28.62 -9.70
N GLU A 287 -18.32 29.25 -8.80
CA GLU A 287 -18.66 30.53 -8.20
C GLU A 287 -18.96 31.58 -9.28
N LEU A 288 -18.07 31.71 -10.27
CA LEU A 288 -18.22 32.68 -11.36
C LEU A 288 -19.26 32.25 -12.42
N ILE A 289 -19.57 30.96 -12.52
CA ILE A 289 -20.58 30.44 -13.45
C ILE A 289 -22.00 30.72 -12.95
N THR A 290 -22.24 30.57 -11.65
CA THR A 290 -23.58 30.70 -11.09
C THR A 290 -24.09 32.14 -11.03
N ARG A 291 -23.19 33.14 -11.08
CA ARG A 291 -23.49 34.59 -11.16
C ARG A 291 -24.65 34.96 -10.22
N GLY A 292 -24.44 34.79 -8.92
CA GLY A 292 -25.51 34.93 -7.93
C GLY A 292 -25.01 34.89 -6.48
N ASP A 293 -25.75 34.20 -5.61
CA ASP A 293 -25.33 33.95 -4.22
C ASP A 293 -24.17 32.95 -4.22
N THR A 294 -22.96 33.46 -3.99
CA THR A 294 -21.72 32.68 -4.01
C THR A 294 -21.33 32.12 -2.65
N LYS A 295 -22.09 32.45 -1.59
CA LYS A 295 -21.71 32.15 -0.20
C LYS A 295 -21.46 30.66 0.06
N GLU A 296 -22.32 29.79 -0.46
CA GLU A 296 -22.18 28.34 -0.25
C GLU A 296 -20.90 27.81 -0.90
N THR A 297 -20.68 28.15 -2.18
CA THR A 297 -19.48 27.75 -2.93
C THR A 297 -18.19 28.32 -2.31
N GLU A 298 -18.25 29.55 -1.81
CA GLU A 298 -17.13 30.21 -1.14
C GLU A 298 -16.77 29.54 0.20
N GLU A 299 -17.76 29.16 1.00
CA GLU A 299 -17.52 28.41 2.25
C GLU A 299 -16.97 27.00 1.96
N ASP A 300 -17.44 26.36 0.89
CA ASP A 300 -16.91 25.10 0.39
C ASP A 300 -15.44 25.24 -0.05
N PHE A 301 -15.10 26.28 -0.80
CA PHE A 301 -13.72 26.58 -1.20
C PHE A 301 -12.82 26.76 0.02
N LYS A 302 -13.23 27.59 1.00
CA LYS A 302 -12.48 27.80 2.26
C LYS A 302 -12.30 26.51 3.04
N THR A 303 -13.36 25.70 3.14
CA THR A 303 -13.31 24.43 3.87
C THR A 303 -12.30 23.48 3.24
N LYS A 304 -12.36 23.32 1.91
CA LYS A 304 -11.46 22.43 1.17
C LYS A 304 -10.01 22.93 1.16
N THR A 305 -9.80 24.24 1.05
CA THR A 305 -8.44 24.83 1.12
C THR A 305 -7.85 24.79 2.53
N ALA A 306 -8.65 24.91 3.59
CA ALA A 306 -8.18 24.71 4.96
C ALA A 306 -7.78 23.25 5.22
N GLN A 307 -8.55 22.29 4.71
CA GLN A 307 -8.18 20.86 4.77
C GLN A 307 -6.91 20.59 3.95
N LEU A 308 -6.80 21.19 2.77
CA LEU A 308 -5.60 21.09 1.94
C LEU A 308 -4.37 21.62 2.68
N ASP A 309 -4.47 22.76 3.36
CA ASP A 309 -3.34 23.32 4.13
C ASP A 309 -2.87 22.35 5.22
N ALA A 310 -3.80 21.70 5.91
CA ALA A 310 -3.49 20.68 6.92
C ALA A 310 -2.79 19.45 6.31
N GLU A 311 -3.26 18.95 5.17
CA GLU A 311 -2.61 17.84 4.45
C GLU A 311 -1.21 18.23 3.99
N LEU A 312 -1.04 19.43 3.44
CA LEU A 312 0.26 19.95 3.00
C LEU A 312 1.26 20.08 4.16
N ALA A 313 0.81 20.49 5.34
CA ALA A 313 1.66 20.58 6.53
C ALA A 313 2.19 19.21 6.98
N SER A 314 1.50 18.11 6.66
CA SER A 314 1.93 16.76 6.99
C SER A 314 3.00 16.21 6.03
N VAL A 315 3.10 16.76 4.82
CA VAL A 315 3.98 16.25 3.74
C VAL A 315 5.09 17.21 3.34
N ALA A 316 5.01 18.49 3.72
CA ALA A 316 5.97 19.52 3.35
C ALA A 316 6.18 20.55 4.47
N GLY A 317 7.43 21.01 4.61
CA GLY A 317 7.76 22.09 5.55
C GLY A 317 7.15 23.43 5.16
N ALA A 318 6.96 24.33 6.13
CA ALA A 318 6.29 25.62 5.95
C ALA A 318 6.88 26.47 4.81
N ASP A 319 8.22 26.47 4.66
CA ASP A 319 8.93 27.26 3.64
C ASP A 319 9.12 26.51 2.30
N SER A 320 8.48 25.35 2.13
CA SER A 320 8.62 24.57 0.90
C SER A 320 8.01 25.25 -0.32
N PRO A 321 8.52 25.00 -1.55
CA PRO A 321 7.92 25.48 -2.78
C PRO A 321 6.42 25.11 -2.89
N LEU A 322 6.05 23.93 -2.41
CA LEU A 322 4.66 23.45 -2.43
C LEU A 322 3.73 24.33 -1.58
N ARG A 323 4.16 24.73 -0.38
CA ARG A 323 3.41 25.65 0.50
C ARG A 323 3.30 27.04 -0.11
N GLN A 324 4.37 27.53 -0.75
CA GLN A 324 4.37 28.81 -1.44
C GLN A 324 3.41 28.82 -2.64
N GLN A 325 3.42 27.76 -3.45
CA GLN A 325 2.49 27.60 -4.59
C GLN A 325 1.03 27.57 -4.14
N PHE A 326 0.73 26.86 -3.04
CA PHE A 326 -0.61 26.86 -2.44
C PHE A 326 -1.03 28.28 -2.02
N SER A 327 -0.18 29.00 -1.28
CA SER A 327 -0.47 30.38 -0.86
C SER A 327 -0.63 31.34 -2.04
N GLN A 328 0.14 31.17 -3.12
CA GLN A 328 0.01 31.99 -4.32
C GLN A 328 -1.31 31.74 -5.06
N TRP A 329 -1.77 30.49 -5.10
CA TRP A 329 -3.08 30.15 -5.68
C TRP A 329 -4.23 30.73 -4.83
N THR A 330 -4.22 30.56 -3.51
CA THR A 330 -5.27 31.14 -2.65
C THR A 330 -5.30 32.66 -2.71
N ALA A 331 -4.14 33.33 -2.77
CA ALA A 331 -4.08 34.77 -3.01
C ALA A 331 -4.61 35.17 -4.41
N GLY A 332 -4.46 34.28 -5.41
CA GLY A 332 -5.06 34.45 -6.72
C GLY A 332 -6.59 34.42 -6.69
N HIS A 333 -7.16 33.54 -5.87
CA HIS A 333 -8.60 33.46 -5.62
C HIS A 333 -9.13 34.70 -4.87
N GLU A 334 -8.40 35.20 -3.86
CA GLU A 334 -8.78 36.44 -3.16
C GLU A 334 -8.87 37.64 -4.13
N ARG A 335 -7.94 37.78 -5.07
CA ARG A 335 -8.01 38.82 -6.12
C ARG A 335 -9.19 38.62 -7.06
N GLN A 336 -9.56 37.36 -7.37
CA GLN A 336 -10.78 37.07 -8.12
C GLN A 336 -12.00 37.62 -7.38
N LEU A 337 -12.11 37.38 -6.07
CA LEU A 337 -13.21 37.90 -5.24
C LEU A 337 -13.22 39.43 -5.18
N GLU A 338 -12.06 40.08 -5.08
CA GLU A 338 -11.96 41.55 -5.13
C GLU A 338 -12.52 42.11 -6.44
N HIS A 339 -12.18 41.51 -7.58
CA HIS A 339 -12.74 41.87 -8.88
C HIS A 339 -14.24 41.61 -8.97
N TYR A 340 -14.71 40.47 -8.45
CA TYR A 340 -16.13 40.14 -8.44
C TYR A 340 -16.94 41.13 -7.59
N ASN A 341 -16.49 41.40 -6.36
CA ASN A 341 -17.15 42.31 -5.41
C ASN A 341 -17.12 43.78 -5.84
N SER A 342 -16.13 44.18 -6.66
CA SER A 342 -16.07 45.50 -7.30
C SER A 342 -16.91 45.62 -8.57
N ALA A 343 -17.77 44.63 -8.86
CA ALA A 343 -18.59 44.52 -10.05
C ALA A 343 -17.78 44.47 -11.37
N ASN A 344 -16.50 44.09 -11.31
CA ASN A 344 -15.64 43.88 -12.47
C ASN A 344 -15.57 42.40 -12.85
N TYR A 345 -16.69 41.86 -13.32
CA TYR A 345 -16.81 40.46 -13.73
C TYR A 345 -15.78 40.02 -14.79
N PRO A 346 -15.47 40.82 -15.84
CA PRO A 346 -14.44 40.44 -16.81
C PRO A 346 -13.06 40.24 -16.18
N ALA A 347 -12.66 41.10 -15.24
CA ALA A 347 -11.39 40.94 -14.53
C ALA A 347 -11.41 39.74 -13.57
N ALA A 348 -12.55 39.44 -12.94
CA ALA A 348 -12.69 38.25 -12.11
C ALA A 348 -12.53 36.96 -12.92
N VAL A 349 -13.14 36.89 -14.11
CA VAL A 349 -12.97 35.76 -15.04
C VAL A 349 -11.53 35.66 -15.55
N GLU A 350 -10.90 36.78 -15.94
CA GLU A 350 -9.50 36.78 -16.37
C GLU A 350 -8.56 36.33 -15.24
N GLN A 351 -8.80 36.75 -14.00
CA GLN A 351 -8.04 36.29 -12.84
C GLN A 351 -8.23 34.80 -12.59
N ALA A 352 -9.46 34.28 -12.77
CA ALA A 352 -9.80 32.89 -12.52
C ALA A 352 -9.18 31.94 -13.55
N ILE A 353 -9.34 32.24 -14.85
CA ILE A 353 -9.07 31.30 -15.95
C ILE A 353 -8.12 31.84 -17.02
N GLY A 354 -7.60 33.05 -16.87
CA GLY A 354 -6.68 33.67 -17.81
C GLY A 354 -5.31 33.00 -17.86
N SER A 355 -4.50 33.37 -18.86
CA SER A 355 -3.16 32.80 -19.09
C SER A 355 -2.01 33.65 -18.53
N GLY A 356 -2.33 34.70 -17.77
CA GLY A 356 -1.32 35.55 -17.14
C GLY A 356 -0.51 34.79 -16.06
N PRO A 357 0.74 35.18 -15.78
CA PRO A 357 1.58 34.51 -14.79
C PRO A 357 1.03 34.59 -13.36
N ASP A 358 0.17 35.59 -13.09
CA ASP A 358 -0.47 35.80 -11.78
C ASP A 358 -1.93 35.34 -11.74
N SER A 359 -2.42 34.69 -12.80
CA SER A 359 -3.78 34.13 -12.81
C SER A 359 -3.87 32.96 -11.84
N SER A 360 -5.05 32.79 -11.24
CA SER A 360 -5.35 31.67 -10.35
C SER A 360 -5.15 30.33 -11.06
N ALA A 361 -5.56 30.22 -12.34
CA ALA A 361 -5.35 29.04 -13.17
C ALA A 361 -3.88 28.63 -13.28
N GLN A 362 -2.98 29.59 -13.52
CA GLN A 362 -1.55 29.31 -13.67
C GLN A 362 -0.93 28.87 -12.32
N ARG A 363 -1.27 29.56 -11.22
CA ARG A 363 -0.80 29.19 -9.88
C ARG A 363 -1.32 27.82 -9.43
N PHE A 364 -2.57 27.50 -9.75
CA PHE A 364 -3.14 26.17 -9.53
C PHE A 364 -2.40 25.09 -10.32
N ALA A 365 -2.09 25.33 -11.60
CA ALA A 365 -1.36 24.37 -12.43
C ALA A 365 0.05 24.06 -11.89
N GLU A 366 0.75 25.07 -11.35
CA GLU A 366 2.03 24.90 -10.66
C GLU A 366 1.90 24.03 -9.42
N LEU A 367 0.87 24.27 -8.59
CA LEU A 367 0.55 23.44 -7.42
C LEU A 367 0.21 21.99 -7.81
N ASP A 368 -0.69 21.77 -8.78
CA ASP A 368 -1.08 20.42 -9.23
C ASP A 368 0.10 19.64 -9.79
N THR A 369 1.00 20.31 -10.52
CA THR A 369 2.24 19.71 -11.04
C THR A 369 3.15 19.26 -9.89
N SER A 370 3.40 20.12 -8.89
CA SER A 370 4.21 19.75 -7.73
C SER A 370 3.62 18.59 -6.92
N LEU A 371 2.29 18.56 -6.76
CA LEU A 371 1.59 17.47 -6.09
C LEU A 371 1.71 16.16 -6.86
N ARG A 372 1.52 16.20 -8.18
CA ARG A 372 1.71 15.06 -9.07
C ARG A 372 3.14 14.51 -9.01
N ASP A 373 4.14 15.37 -9.14
CA ASP A 373 5.55 14.96 -9.07
C ASP A 373 5.87 14.37 -7.69
N GLY A 374 5.28 14.91 -6.62
CA GLY A 374 5.37 14.36 -5.27
C GLY A 374 4.81 12.95 -5.16
N LEU A 375 3.66 12.69 -5.78
CA LEU A 375 3.05 11.37 -5.85
C LEU A 375 3.92 10.36 -6.62
N GLU A 376 4.42 10.75 -7.79
CA GLU A 376 5.28 9.89 -8.62
C GLU A 376 6.58 9.52 -7.87
N ARG A 377 7.23 10.50 -7.22
CA ARG A 377 8.42 10.26 -6.37
C ARG A 377 8.12 9.36 -5.19
N THR A 378 6.99 9.58 -4.50
CA THR A 378 6.60 8.78 -3.33
C THR A 378 6.27 7.34 -3.72
N ARG A 379 5.64 7.15 -4.89
CA ARG A 379 5.38 5.83 -5.46
C ARG A 379 6.66 5.07 -5.80
N ALA A 380 7.63 5.73 -6.44
CA ALA A 380 8.93 5.13 -6.73
C ALA A 380 9.63 4.69 -5.43
N GLN A 381 9.67 5.57 -4.43
CA GLN A 381 10.22 5.26 -3.11
C GLN A 381 9.51 4.07 -2.44
N LEU A 382 8.17 4.01 -2.51
CA LEU A 382 7.39 2.89 -1.98
C LEU A 382 7.79 1.56 -2.65
N ARG A 383 7.89 1.54 -3.98
CA ARG A 383 8.26 0.34 -4.74
C ARG A 383 9.68 -0.11 -4.40
N ASP A 384 10.62 0.83 -4.28
CA ASP A 384 12.00 0.54 -3.87
C ASP A 384 12.07 -0.03 -2.44
N GLN A 385 11.30 0.52 -1.51
CA GLN A 385 11.22 0.01 -0.14
C GLN A 385 10.65 -1.42 -0.09
N ILE A 386 9.55 -1.68 -0.82
CA ILE A 386 8.97 -3.03 -0.92
C ILE A 386 9.97 -4.00 -1.53
N ALA A 387 10.68 -3.60 -2.58
CA ALA A 387 11.71 -4.41 -3.21
C ALA A 387 12.86 -4.73 -2.24
N GLY A 388 13.42 -3.72 -1.58
CA GLY A 388 14.54 -3.88 -0.64
C GLY A 388 14.19 -4.74 0.56
N ALA A 389 12.98 -4.61 1.12
CA ALA A 389 12.53 -5.49 2.19
C ALA A 389 12.34 -6.95 1.74
N GLY A 390 11.89 -7.16 0.51
CA GLY A 390 11.83 -8.49 -0.10
C GLY A 390 13.20 -9.11 -0.33
N ASP A 391 14.18 -8.29 -0.74
CA ASP A 391 15.54 -8.74 -1.04
C ASP A 391 16.25 -9.30 0.20
N ALA A 392 15.91 -8.83 1.40
CA ALA A 392 16.39 -9.40 2.66
C ALA A 392 16.05 -10.90 2.83
N TRP A 393 15.02 -11.39 2.15
CA TRP A 393 14.56 -12.77 2.21
C TRP A 393 15.09 -13.66 1.07
N ILE A 394 15.73 -13.06 0.05
CA ILE A 394 16.27 -13.81 -1.10
C ILE A 394 17.29 -14.83 -0.65
N GLY A 395 17.16 -16.06 -1.17
CA GLY A 395 18.04 -17.18 -0.84
C GLY A 395 17.84 -17.75 0.57
N GLY A 396 17.11 -17.05 1.46
CA GLY A 396 16.92 -17.48 2.84
C GLY A 396 16.16 -18.80 2.96
N ALA A 397 15.15 -19.06 2.10
CA ALA A 397 14.42 -20.32 2.10
C ALA A 397 15.33 -21.53 1.77
N ALA A 398 16.12 -21.43 0.70
CA ALA A 398 17.06 -22.47 0.31
C ALA A 398 18.21 -22.60 1.32
N GLY A 399 18.78 -21.47 1.78
CA GLY A 399 19.88 -21.44 2.73
C GLY A 399 19.52 -22.05 4.08
N THR A 400 18.38 -21.68 4.65
CA THR A 400 17.91 -22.24 5.92
C THR A 400 17.57 -23.73 5.82
N LEU A 401 16.98 -24.16 4.70
CA LEU A 401 16.74 -25.59 4.44
C LEU A 401 18.05 -26.38 4.39
N VAL A 402 19.04 -25.90 3.64
CA VAL A 402 20.36 -26.54 3.54
C VAL A 402 21.04 -26.60 4.91
N LEU A 403 21.06 -25.50 5.66
CA LEU A 403 21.65 -25.46 7.02
C LEU A 403 21.01 -26.50 7.96
N LEU A 404 19.69 -26.67 7.90
CA LEU A 404 18.99 -27.61 8.78
C LEU A 404 19.05 -29.06 8.32
N VAL A 405 19.17 -29.32 7.01
CA VAL A 405 19.52 -30.66 6.50
C VAL A 405 20.94 -31.04 6.93
N LEU A 406 21.90 -30.10 6.86
CA LEU A 406 23.26 -30.31 7.37
C LEU A 406 23.27 -30.53 8.88
N ALA A 407 22.45 -29.81 9.64
CA ALA A 407 22.30 -30.01 11.07
C ALA A 407 21.76 -31.40 11.42
N ALA A 408 20.76 -31.88 10.67
CA ALA A 408 20.24 -33.24 10.80
C ALA A 408 21.33 -34.29 10.49
N GLY A 409 22.08 -34.10 9.40
CA GLY A 409 23.21 -34.96 9.04
C GLY A 409 24.29 -35.00 10.13
N ALA A 410 24.67 -33.85 10.68
CA ALA A 410 25.64 -33.74 11.77
C ALA A 410 25.17 -34.43 13.06
N ALA A 411 23.86 -34.38 13.36
CA ALA A 411 23.28 -35.11 14.49
C ALA A 411 23.41 -36.62 14.31
N VAL A 412 23.15 -37.14 13.10
CA VAL A 412 23.29 -38.57 12.79
C VAL A 412 24.75 -39.01 12.86
N THR A 413 25.67 -38.32 12.18
CA THR A 413 27.09 -38.70 12.14
C THR A 413 27.76 -38.57 13.51
N GLY A 414 27.38 -37.59 14.33
CA GLY A 414 27.89 -37.44 15.69
C GLY A 414 27.39 -38.49 16.69
N LEU A 415 26.24 -39.11 16.43
CA LEU A 415 25.67 -40.16 17.28
C LEU A 415 25.99 -41.57 16.79
N TRP A 416 26.39 -41.72 15.52
CA TRP A 416 26.68 -43.00 14.86
C TRP A 416 27.77 -43.84 15.54
N PRO A 417 28.96 -43.32 15.92
CA PRO A 417 29.99 -44.11 16.59
C PRO A 417 29.51 -44.73 17.91
N ARG A 418 28.55 -44.07 18.60
CA ARG A 418 27.99 -44.56 19.86
C ARG A 418 26.96 -45.67 19.64
N LEU A 419 26.25 -45.67 18.52
CA LEU A 419 25.34 -46.77 18.18
C LEU A 419 26.12 -48.04 17.86
N GLN A 420 27.30 -47.90 17.25
CA GLN A 420 28.21 -49.02 16.97
C GLN A 420 28.84 -49.64 18.22
N GLU A 421 28.91 -48.92 19.35
CA GLU A 421 29.40 -49.48 20.63
C GLU A 421 28.38 -50.43 21.30
N PHE A 422 27.12 -50.43 20.87
CA PHE A 422 26.03 -51.26 21.43
C PHE A 422 25.41 -52.25 20.44
N LEU A 423 25.89 -52.26 19.19
CA LEU A 423 25.59 -53.26 18.16
C LEU A 423 26.71 -54.29 18.14
#